data_AF-A0A0K2T2U1-F1
#
_entry.id   AF-A0A0K2T2U1-F1
#
_cell.length_a   1.000
_cell.length_b   1.000
_cell.length_c   1.000
_cell.angle_alpha   90.00
_cell.angle_beta   90.00
_cell.angle_gamma   90.00
#
_symmetry.space_group_name_H-M   'P 1'
#
loop_
_entity.id
_entity.type
_entity.pdbx_description
1 polymer ?
#
loop_
_entity_poly.entity_id
_entity_poly.type
_entity_poly.pdbx_seq_one_letter_code
_entity_poly.pdbx_strand_id
1 'polypeptide(L)'
;MKRKTRKRTNRRREKLIQGSSLRAEPSNKSYVTRFQSQGDQVRNQVLDEVKKKRYYYIIFDSALDITHIYQMSQVLRYVKLTDNEVKVEESILLFTEMKGKMLSK
;
A
#
# COMPACT_ATOMS: atom_id res chain seq x y z
N MET A 1 -19.67 10.35 -60.42
CA MET A 1 -19.48 11.42 -59.42
C MET A 1 -19.92 10.98 -58.00
N LYS A 2 -19.17 10.14 -57.27
CA LYS A 2 -19.54 9.69 -55.89
C LYS A 2 -18.32 9.40 -54.97
N ARG A 3 -17.23 10.17 -55.07
CA ARG A 3 -15.96 9.90 -54.33
C ARG A 3 -15.68 10.82 -53.12
N LYS A 4 -16.54 11.78 -52.79
CA LYS A 4 -16.25 12.77 -51.73
C LYS A 4 -16.84 12.46 -50.33
N THR A 5 -17.82 11.57 -50.21
CA THR A 5 -18.52 11.32 -48.93
C THR A 5 -17.81 10.32 -48.00
N ARG A 6 -17.12 9.30 -48.53
CA ARG A 6 -16.43 8.28 -47.70
C ARG A 6 -15.21 8.79 -46.93
N LYS A 7 -14.50 9.81 -47.44
CA LYS A 7 -13.29 10.35 -46.77
C LYS A 7 -13.61 11.10 -45.45
N ARG A 8 -14.79 11.73 -45.34
CA ARG A 8 -15.19 12.46 -44.12
C ARG A 8 -15.58 11.51 -42.98
N THR A 9 -16.18 10.37 -43.30
CA THR A 9 -16.65 9.39 -42.30
C THR A 9 -15.48 8.63 -41.66
N ASN A 10 -14.43 8.30 -42.41
CA ASN A 10 -13.24 7.65 -41.85
C ASN A 10 -12.42 8.58 -40.93
N ARG A 11 -12.27 9.87 -41.28
CA ARG A 11 -11.58 10.84 -40.40
C ARG A 11 -12.26 11.04 -39.05
N ARG A 12 -13.58 10.89 -38.96
CA ARG A 12 -14.31 10.96 -37.69
C ARG A 12 -14.11 9.69 -36.83
N ARG A 13 -13.96 8.51 -37.44
CA ARG A 13 -13.65 7.27 -36.72
C ARG A 13 -12.22 7.23 -36.18
N GLU A 14 -11.24 7.70 -36.96
CA GLU A 14 -9.85 7.82 -36.50
C GLU A 14 -9.72 8.83 -35.34
N LYS A 15 -10.43 9.96 -35.40
CA LYS A 15 -10.48 10.93 -34.30
C LYS A 15 -11.20 10.42 -33.05
N LEU A 16 -12.18 9.52 -33.19
CA LEU A 16 -12.83 8.89 -32.03
C LEU A 16 -11.91 7.91 -31.31
N ILE A 17 -11.06 7.18 -32.04
CA ILE A 17 -10.08 6.24 -31.45
C ILE A 17 -8.91 7.00 -30.79
N GLN A 18 -8.55 8.18 -31.31
CA GLN A 18 -7.56 9.07 -30.66
C GLN A 18 -8.05 9.73 -29.37
N GLY A 19 -9.35 9.64 -29.03
CA GLY A 19 -9.93 10.21 -27.81
C GLY A 19 -9.94 9.26 -26.60
N SER A 20 -9.81 7.95 -26.81
CA SER A 20 -9.55 7.02 -25.70
C SER A 20 -8.06 7.00 -25.46
N SER A 21 -7.57 7.78 -24.50
CA SER A 21 -6.18 7.67 -24.06
C SER A 21 -5.95 6.21 -23.66
N LEU A 22 -5.18 5.47 -24.45
CA LEU A 22 -4.56 4.24 -24.01
C LEU A 22 -3.73 4.65 -22.79
N ARG A 23 -4.23 4.39 -21.58
CA ARG A 23 -3.40 4.56 -20.38
C ARG A 23 -2.25 3.59 -20.57
N ALA A 24 -1.04 4.12 -20.75
CA ALA A 24 0.15 3.30 -20.76
C ALA A 24 0.16 2.49 -19.46
N GLU A 25 0.32 1.17 -19.58
CA GLU A 25 0.50 0.30 -18.43
C GLU A 25 1.71 0.82 -17.63
N PRO A 26 1.54 1.16 -16.34
CA PRO A 26 2.63 1.60 -15.50
C PRO A 26 3.75 0.55 -15.48
N SER A 27 5.01 1.00 -15.41
CA SER A 27 6.12 0.09 -15.19
C SER A 27 6.02 -0.58 -13.81
N ASN A 28 6.60 -1.77 -13.64
CA ASN A 28 6.69 -2.41 -12.31
C ASN A 28 7.27 -1.46 -11.25
N LYS A 29 8.23 -0.61 -11.63
CA LYS A 29 8.79 0.43 -10.75
C LYS A 29 7.72 1.43 -10.31
N SER A 30 6.85 1.86 -11.22
CA SER A 30 5.73 2.76 -10.91
C SER A 30 4.73 2.14 -9.94
N TYR A 31 4.44 0.85 -10.06
CA TYR A 31 3.55 0.15 -9.14
C TYR A 31 4.15 0.04 -7.74
N VAL A 32 5.40 -0.41 -7.63
CA VAL A 32 6.11 -0.55 -6.35
C VAL A 32 6.18 0.79 -5.62
N THR A 33 6.57 1.88 -6.31
CA THR A 33 6.61 3.21 -5.71
C THR A 33 5.24 3.67 -5.23
N ARG A 34 4.17 3.36 -5.98
CA ARG A 34 2.80 3.70 -5.58
C ARG A 34 2.37 2.94 -4.32
N PHE A 35 2.64 1.64 -4.25
CA PHE A 35 2.32 0.83 -3.07
C PHE A 35 3.12 1.28 -1.83
N GLN A 36 4.40 1.62 -2.00
CA GLN A 36 5.22 2.19 -0.92
C GLN A 36 4.63 3.50 -0.40
N SER A 37 4.32 4.44 -1.29
CA SER A 37 3.73 5.73 -0.89
C SER A 37 2.39 5.57 -0.19
N GLN A 38 1.53 4.66 -0.65
CA GLN A 38 0.24 4.37 0.00
C GLN A 38 0.44 3.68 1.36
N GLY A 39 1.37 2.75 1.47
CA GLY A 39 1.73 2.12 2.74
C GLY A 39 2.22 3.13 3.77
N ASP A 40 3.06 4.08 3.35
CA ASP A 40 3.54 5.15 4.22
C ASP A 40 2.40 6.08 4.68
N GLN A 41 1.45 6.39 3.80
CA GLN A 41 0.26 7.16 4.16
C GLN A 41 -0.58 6.46 5.22
N VAL A 42 -0.86 5.17 5.04
CA VAL A 42 -1.61 4.36 6.03
C VAL A 42 -0.84 4.29 7.36
N ARG A 43 0.48 4.06 7.31
CA ARG A 43 1.32 4.02 8.52
C ARG A 43 1.25 5.34 9.28
N ASN A 44 1.36 6.47 8.58
CA ASN A 44 1.27 7.80 9.21
C ASN A 44 -0.10 8.04 9.83
N GLN A 45 -1.19 7.63 9.18
CA GLN A 45 -2.55 7.72 9.74
C GLN A 45 -2.68 6.92 11.05
N VAL A 46 -2.18 5.68 11.07
CA VAL A 46 -2.17 4.86 12.30
C VAL A 46 -1.35 5.53 13.40
N LEU A 47 -0.14 6.02 13.08
CA LEU A 47 0.71 6.70 14.06
C LEU A 47 0.05 7.97 14.61
N ASP A 48 -0.59 8.76 13.76
CA ASP A 48 -1.26 9.99 14.17
C ASP A 48 -2.53 9.74 14.98
N GLU A 49 -3.22 8.61 14.75
CA GLU A 49 -4.30 8.16 15.62
C GLU A 49 -3.76 7.73 16.99
N VAL A 50 -2.74 6.86 17.02
CA VAL A 50 -2.20 6.28 18.26
C VAL A 50 -1.58 7.34 19.17
N LYS A 51 -0.89 8.35 18.60
CA LYS A 51 -0.35 9.49 19.38
C LYS A 51 -1.41 10.24 20.18
N LYS A 52 -2.67 10.20 19.77
CA LYS A 52 -3.79 10.86 20.46
C LYS A 52 -4.44 9.96 21.53
N LYS A 53 -4.06 8.68 21.61
CA LYS A 53 -4.64 7.74 22.57
C LYS A 53 -3.89 7.79 23.89
N ARG A 54 -4.64 7.68 24.99
CA ARG A 54 -4.08 7.64 26.35
C ARG A 54 -3.42 6.30 26.69
N TYR A 55 -3.86 5.21 26.07
CA TYR A 55 -3.40 3.86 26.36
C TYR A 55 -3.00 3.15 25.06
N TYR A 56 -1.71 2.83 24.96
CA TYR A 56 -1.15 2.06 23.86
C TYR A 56 0.05 1.22 24.32
N TYR A 57 0.32 0.15 23.58
CA TYR A 57 1.50 -0.70 23.71
C TYR A 57 2.16 -0.85 22.35
N ILE A 58 3.49 -0.97 22.38
CA ILE A 58 4.29 -1.38 21.24
C ILE A 58 4.76 -2.81 21.51
N ILE A 59 4.45 -3.73 20.61
CA ILE A 59 4.79 -5.14 20.72
C ILE A 59 5.82 -5.46 19.65
N PHE A 60 6.94 -6.06 20.06
CA PHE A 60 7.94 -6.64 19.18
C PHE A 60 7.82 -8.15 19.27
N ASP A 61 7.51 -8.81 18.16
CA ASP A 61 7.40 -10.26 18.09
C ASP A 61 8.28 -10.79 16.96
N SER A 62 9.10 -11.80 17.25
CA SER A 62 10.04 -12.38 16.29
C SER A 62 9.64 -13.81 15.94
N ALA A 63 9.43 -14.08 14.66
CA ALA A 63 9.18 -15.40 14.12
C ALA A 63 10.23 -15.76 13.07
N LEU A 64 10.58 -17.04 12.96
CA LEU A 64 11.40 -17.54 11.83
C LEU A 64 10.53 -17.56 10.57
N ASP A 65 11.07 -17.04 9.47
CA ASP A 65 10.44 -17.18 8.16
C ASP A 65 10.78 -18.51 7.48
N ILE A 66 10.20 -18.76 6.29
CA ILE A 66 10.45 -19.99 5.50
C ILE A 66 11.93 -20.16 5.10
N THR A 67 12.72 -19.09 5.14
CA THR A 67 14.15 -19.08 4.84
C THR A 67 15.02 -19.24 6.08
N HIS A 68 14.41 -19.48 7.25
CA HIS A 68 15.05 -19.57 8.56
C HIS A 68 15.74 -18.27 9.01
N ILE A 69 15.26 -17.13 8.50
CA ILE A 69 15.69 -15.81 8.96
C ILE A 69 14.67 -15.30 9.98
N TYR A 70 15.14 -14.76 11.10
CA TYR A 70 14.27 -14.13 12.07
C TYR A 70 13.66 -12.86 11.48
N GLN A 71 12.35 -12.80 11.42
CA GLN A 71 11.58 -11.61 11.06
C GLN A 71 10.92 -11.06 12.33
N MET A 72 11.17 -9.78 12.63
CA MET A 72 10.54 -9.08 13.74
C MET A 72 9.37 -8.25 13.22
N SER A 73 8.17 -8.50 13.74
CA SER A 73 7.00 -7.66 13.57
C SER A 73 6.95 -6.56 14.63
N GLN A 74 6.51 -5.37 14.24
CA GLN A 74 6.21 -4.27 15.14
C GLN A 74 4.72 -4.00 15.11
N VAL A 75 4.05 -4.18 16.23
CA VAL A 75 2.59 -4.05 16.34
C VAL A 75 2.26 -2.98 17.36
N LEU A 76 1.36 -2.06 16.99
CA LEU A 76 0.72 -1.15 17.92
C LEU A 76 -0.59 -1.76 18.38
N ARG A 77 -0.78 -1.83 19.71
CA ARG A 77 -2.05 -2.19 20.33
C ARG A 77 -2.56 -1.00 21.13
N TYR A 78 -3.75 -0.49 20.84
CA TYR A 78 -4.26 0.72 21.48
C TYR A 78 -5.75 0.65 21.77
N VAL A 79 -6.19 1.42 22.76
CA VAL A 79 -7.61 1.53 23.11
C VAL A 79 -8.28 2.58 22.25
N LYS A 80 -9.34 2.19 21.55
CA LYS A 80 -10.22 3.08 20.81
C LYS A 80 -11.53 3.26 21.58
N LEU A 81 -11.78 4.49 21.96
CA LEU A 81 -13.02 4.94 22.57
C LEU A 81 -13.89 5.51 21.45
N THR A 82 -15.08 4.96 21.28
CA THR A 82 -16.18 5.59 20.55
C THR A 82 -17.27 5.96 21.55
N ASP A 83 -18.24 6.77 21.14
CA ASP A 83 -19.27 7.32 22.05
C ASP A 83 -20.00 6.23 22.88
N ASN A 84 -20.07 5.00 22.36
CA ASN A 84 -20.78 3.89 23.00
C ASN A 84 -19.92 2.64 23.26
N GLU A 85 -18.63 2.63 22.90
CA GLU A 85 -17.86 1.38 22.94
C GLU A 85 -16.36 1.60 23.23
N VAL A 86 -15.79 0.65 23.97
CA VAL A 86 -14.35 0.54 24.19
C VAL A 86 -13.83 -0.66 23.41
N LYS A 87 -12.95 -0.42 22.45
CA LYS A 87 -12.27 -1.48 21.67
C LYS A 87 -10.77 -1.45 21.88
N VAL A 88 -10.15 -2.62 21.80
CA VAL A 88 -8.71 -2.73 21.62
C VAL A 88 -8.45 -3.01 20.14
N GLU A 89 -7.71 -2.13 19.48
CA GLU A 89 -7.30 -2.31 18.08
C GLU A 89 -5.81 -2.64 18.00
N GLU A 90 -5.46 -3.48 17.03
CA GLU A 90 -4.08 -3.84 16.71
C GLU A 90 -3.76 -3.40 15.28
N SER A 91 -2.58 -2.83 15.10
CA SER A 91 -2.10 -2.36 13.80
C SER A 91 -0.63 -2.73 13.63
N ILE A 92 -0.34 -3.51 12.60
CA ILE A 92 1.04 -3.88 12.23
C ILE A 92 1.68 -2.70 11.51
N LEU A 93 2.78 -2.19 12.06
CA LEU A 93 3.49 -1.05 11.49
C LEU A 93 4.47 -1.46 10.39
N LEU A 94 5.27 -2.49 10.68
CA LEU A 94 6.29 -3.00 9.79
C LEU A 94 6.80 -4.37 10.22
N PHE A 95 7.46 -5.03 9.27
CA PHE A 95 8.30 -6.20 9.50
C PHE A 95 9.74 -5.83 9.18
N THR A 96 10.68 -6.18 10.07
CA THR A 96 12.12 -6.02 9.84
C THR A 96 12.79 -7.38 9.90
N GLU A 97 13.64 -7.65 8.92
CA GLU A 97 14.58 -8.76 8.98
C GLU A 97 15.60 -8.52 10.11
N MET A 98 15.70 -9.47 11.05
CA MET A 98 16.70 -9.42 12.09
C MET A 98 18.02 -9.99 11.56
N LYS A 99 18.94 -9.10 11.22
CA LYS A 99 20.32 -9.48 10.88
C LYS A 99 21.09 -9.85 12.14
N GLY A 100 20.91 -11.08 12.61
CA GLY A 100 21.74 -11.68 13.64
C GLY A 100 22.79 -12.59 13.02
N LYS A 101 24.07 -12.46 13.43
CA LYS A 101 25.02 -13.57 13.27
C LYS A 101 24.41 -14.79 13.97
N MET A 102 24.32 -15.94 13.30
CA MET A 102 24.12 -17.20 14.01
C MET A 102 25.14 -17.22 15.14
N LEU A 103 24.68 -17.37 16.39
CA LEU A 103 25.57 -17.77 17.46
C LEU A 103 26.15 -19.12 17.04
N SER A 104 27.42 -19.14 16.64
CA SER A 104 28.16 -20.36 16.41
C SER A 104 28.08 -21.17 17.70
N LYS A 105 27.37 -22.30 17.64
CA LYS A 105 27.39 -23.30 18.71
C LYS A 105 28.76 -23.94 18.80
#